data_AF-A0ABD7NJ60-F1
#
_entry.id   AF-A0ABD7NJ60-F1
#
_cell.length_a   1.000
_cell.length_b   1.000
_cell.length_c   1.000
_cell.angle_alpha   90.00
_cell.angle_beta   90.00
_cell.angle_gamma   90.00
#
_symmetry.space_group_name_H-M   'P 1'
#
loop_
_entity.id
_entity.type
_entity.pdbx_description
1 polymer ?
#
loop_
_entity_poly.entity_id
_entity_poly.type
_entity_poly.pdbx_seq_one_letter_code
_entity_poly.pdbx_strand_id
1 'polypeptide(L)'
;MPELHTPANRPGPAAVARVTLLPALLVIVAVAVGCALVSPPVGTRHEILTNPGLYIDLLALLFLVFMLWSSAKVRMSHIAVNWVRYGLLLWIAGGTFDVMDEIVVQPRWMGYYCEDLLRLSGMLLTVVGVYKIIERINLLYVDARSQSLKDELTQLPNRRFFIDTIREKSGHALGLMILDIDFFKKINDSWGHLVGDEV
;
A
#
# COMPACT_ATOMS: atom_id res chain seq x y z
N MET A 1 18.34 42.22 -20.07
CA MET A 1 18.44 41.58 -18.75
C MET A 1 17.22 40.68 -18.59
N PRO A 2 17.35 39.35 -18.58
CA PRO A 2 16.24 38.46 -18.30
C PRO A 2 16.10 38.27 -16.78
N GLU A 3 14.88 38.39 -16.28
CA GLU A 3 14.53 38.18 -14.88
C GLU A 3 14.84 36.73 -14.47
N LEU A 4 15.68 36.57 -13.44
CA LEU A 4 15.91 35.27 -12.81
C LEU A 4 14.60 34.77 -12.21
N HIS A 5 14.09 33.66 -12.77
CA HIS A 5 13.08 32.83 -12.13
C HIS A 5 13.55 32.45 -10.73
N THR A 6 12.95 33.06 -9.71
CA THR A 6 13.03 32.56 -8.34
C THR A 6 12.36 31.18 -8.30
N PRO A 7 13.02 30.15 -7.74
CA PRO A 7 12.39 28.85 -7.62
C PRO A 7 11.18 28.99 -6.71
N ALA A 8 10.00 28.67 -7.27
CA ALA A 8 8.77 28.57 -6.51
C ALA A 8 9.02 27.70 -5.28
N ASN A 9 8.80 28.30 -4.12
CA ASN A 9 8.88 27.70 -2.79
C ASN A 9 7.91 26.50 -2.78
N ARG A 10 8.37 25.33 -3.22
CA ARG A 10 7.61 24.08 -3.10
C ARG A 10 7.44 23.89 -1.60
N PRO A 11 6.22 23.88 -1.05
CA PRO A 11 6.05 23.57 0.36
C PRO A 11 6.71 22.22 0.59
N GLY A 12 7.78 22.20 1.41
CA GLY A 12 8.37 20.96 1.91
C GLY A 12 7.24 20.08 2.46
N PRO A 13 7.36 18.74 2.40
CA PRO A 13 6.26 17.84 2.68
C PRO A 13 5.60 18.27 3.98
N ALA A 14 4.43 18.91 3.85
CA ALA A 14 3.64 19.34 4.97
C ALA A 14 3.55 18.15 5.89
N ALA A 15 3.73 18.35 7.20
CA ALA A 15 3.63 17.30 8.19
C ALA A 15 2.24 16.66 8.11
N VAL A 16 2.06 15.70 7.19
CA VAL A 16 0.84 14.95 7.01
C VAL A 16 0.73 14.13 8.28
N ALA A 17 -0.24 14.49 9.12
CA ALA A 17 -0.48 13.85 10.40
C ALA A 17 -0.46 12.33 10.20
N ARG A 18 0.52 11.65 10.81
CA ARG A 18 0.50 10.19 10.87
C ARG A 18 -0.77 9.82 11.61
N VAL A 19 -1.67 9.09 10.95
CA VAL A 19 -2.81 8.47 11.64
C VAL A 19 -2.24 7.63 12.77
N THR A 20 -2.49 8.05 14.01
CA THR A 20 -2.05 7.35 15.21
C THR A 20 -3.03 6.21 15.45
N LEU A 21 -2.54 4.97 15.38
CA LEU A 21 -3.36 3.77 15.60
C LEU A 21 -3.51 3.44 17.10
N LEU A 22 -2.71 4.09 17.95
CA LEU A 22 -2.69 3.90 19.41
C LEU A 22 -4.04 4.13 20.09
N PRO A 23 -4.79 5.22 19.81
CA PRO A 23 -6.09 5.43 20.45
C PRO A 23 -7.08 4.29 20.15
N ALA A 24 -7.11 3.79 18.91
CA ALA A 24 -8.00 2.71 18.53
C ALA A 24 -7.65 1.39 19.24
N LEU A 25 -6.36 1.05 19.35
CA LEU A 25 -5.91 -0.12 20.10
C LEU A 25 -6.23 0.00 21.60
N LEU A 26 -6.07 1.20 22.19
CA LEU A 26 -6.43 1.45 23.59
C LEU A 26 -7.92 1.26 23.83
N VAL A 27 -8.77 1.66 22.90
CA VAL A 27 -10.22 1.43 22.99
C VAL A 27 -10.53 -0.07 22.96
N ILE A 28 -9.93 -0.84 22.05
CA ILE A 28 -10.13 -2.30 21.97
C ILE A 28 -9.73 -2.96 23.29
N VAL A 29 -8.55 -2.62 23.83
CA VAL A 29 -8.08 -3.15 25.11
C VAL A 29 -9.01 -2.73 26.26
N ALA A 30 -9.45 -1.47 26.30
CA ALA A 30 -10.35 -0.99 27.35
C ALA A 30 -11.71 -1.71 27.34
N VAL A 31 -12.28 -1.96 26.15
CA VAL A 31 -13.52 -2.75 25.99
C VAL A 31 -13.30 -4.18 26.49
N ALA A 32 -12.20 -4.81 26.10
CA ALA A 32 -11.89 -6.17 26.51
C ALA A 32 -11.73 -6.31 28.04
N VAL A 33 -10.98 -5.39 28.65
CA VAL A 33 -10.82 -5.33 30.12
C VAL A 33 -12.16 -5.08 30.79
N GLY A 34 -12.98 -4.16 30.28
CA GLY A 34 -14.33 -3.90 30.80
C GLY A 34 -15.21 -5.15 30.77
N CYS A 35 -15.24 -5.87 29.65
CA CYS A 35 -15.97 -7.12 29.52
C CYS A 35 -15.47 -8.20 30.50
N ALA A 36 -14.15 -8.29 30.72
CA ALA A 36 -13.54 -9.26 31.63
C ALA A 36 -13.86 -8.97 33.11
N LEU A 37 -14.05 -7.70 33.46
CA LEU A 37 -14.38 -7.29 34.83
C LEU A 37 -15.87 -7.47 35.16
N VAL A 38 -16.75 -7.35 34.17
CA VAL A 38 -18.21 -7.47 34.37
C VAL A 38 -18.70 -8.91 34.27
N SER A 39 -18.06 -9.73 33.43
CA SER A 39 -18.56 -11.07 33.08
C SER A 39 -17.90 -12.16 33.94
N PRO A 40 -18.64 -13.21 34.35
CA PRO A 40 -18.05 -14.31 35.09
C PRO A 40 -17.10 -15.12 34.19
N PRO A 41 -16.05 -15.75 34.75
CA PRO A 41 -15.15 -16.61 33.99
C PRO A 41 -15.88 -17.86 33.48
N VAL A 42 -15.49 -18.37 32.31
CA VAL A 42 -16.12 -19.57 31.68
C VAL A 42 -15.89 -20.84 32.50
N GLY A 43 -14.77 -20.92 33.21
CA GLY A 43 -14.42 -22.06 34.04
C GLY A 43 -13.39 -21.70 35.11
N THR A 44 -12.81 -22.73 35.71
CA THR A 44 -11.68 -22.54 36.62
C THR A 44 -10.45 -22.02 35.87
N ARG A 45 -9.53 -21.37 36.58
CA ARG A 45 -8.27 -20.89 35.99
C ARG A 45 -7.49 -22.01 35.31
N HIS A 46 -7.56 -23.24 35.83
CA HIS A 46 -6.88 -24.37 35.24
C HIS A 46 -7.51 -24.76 33.91
N GLU A 47 -8.84 -24.90 33.85
CA GLU A 47 -9.56 -25.24 32.62
C GLU A 47 -9.28 -24.23 31.49
N ILE A 48 -9.34 -22.94 31.80
CA ILE A 48 -9.05 -21.84 30.85
C ILE A 48 -7.61 -21.96 30.32
N LEU A 49 -6.62 -22.14 31.21
CA LEU A 49 -5.21 -22.24 30.82
C LEU A 49 -4.86 -23.56 30.11
N THR A 50 -5.66 -24.59 30.26
CA THR A 50 -5.50 -25.86 29.53
C THR A 50 -6.23 -25.88 28.19
N ASN A 51 -7.07 -24.88 27.91
CA ASN A 51 -7.79 -24.82 26.64
C ASN A 51 -6.82 -24.47 25.50
N PRO A 52 -6.64 -25.36 24.50
CA PRO A 52 -5.79 -25.06 23.35
C PRO A 52 -6.31 -23.91 22.48
N GLY A 53 -7.63 -23.65 22.45
CA GLY A 53 -8.25 -22.56 21.68
C GLY A 53 -7.67 -21.19 22.04
N LEU A 54 -7.61 -20.90 23.35
CA LEU A 54 -7.02 -19.66 23.88
C LEU A 54 -5.63 -19.34 23.31
N TYR A 55 -4.75 -20.34 23.18
CA TYR A 55 -3.40 -20.12 22.66
C TYR A 55 -3.38 -19.87 21.15
N ILE A 56 -4.28 -20.54 20.41
CA ILE A 56 -4.44 -20.35 18.97
C ILE A 56 -4.91 -18.92 18.70
N ASP A 57 -5.90 -18.45 19.46
CA ASP A 57 -6.50 -17.13 19.26
C ASP A 57 -5.54 -16.01 19.68
N LEU A 58 -4.79 -16.21 20.77
CA LEU A 58 -3.71 -15.29 21.17
C LEU A 58 -2.60 -15.20 20.12
N LEU A 59 -2.23 -16.33 19.50
CA LEU A 59 -1.24 -16.36 18.43
C LEU A 59 -1.76 -15.64 17.18
N ALA A 60 -3.03 -15.86 16.81
CA ALA A 60 -3.68 -15.17 15.70
C ALA A 60 -3.74 -13.65 15.95
N LEU A 61 -4.09 -13.23 17.16
CA LEU A 61 -4.12 -11.83 17.57
C LEU A 61 -2.73 -11.18 17.52
N LEU A 62 -1.69 -11.89 17.97
CA LEU A 62 -0.30 -11.44 17.87
C LEU A 62 0.11 -11.21 16.41
N PHE A 63 -0.26 -12.14 15.51
CA PHE A 63 0.02 -12.01 14.09
C PHE A 63 -0.68 -10.79 13.48
N LEU A 64 -1.94 -10.53 13.85
CA LEU A 64 -2.69 -9.34 13.42
C LEU A 64 -2.03 -8.04 13.91
N VAL A 65 -1.61 -7.98 15.17
CA VAL A 65 -0.89 -6.82 15.73
C VAL A 65 0.43 -6.60 15.02
N PHE A 66 1.18 -7.68 14.72
CA PHE A 66 2.41 -7.60 13.92
C PHE A 66 2.15 -7.05 12.52
N MET A 67 1.11 -7.52 11.83
CA MET A 67 0.73 -7.00 10.52
C MET A 67 0.36 -5.50 10.59
N LEU A 68 -0.38 -5.09 11.63
CA LEU A 68 -0.73 -3.68 11.83
C LEU A 68 0.52 -2.83 12.06
N TRP A 69 1.44 -3.27 12.90
CA TRP A 69 2.73 -2.61 13.14
C TRP A 69 3.57 -2.52 11.86
N SER A 70 3.65 -3.60 11.07
CA SER A 70 4.35 -3.63 9.78
C SER A 70 3.75 -2.62 8.80
N SER A 71 2.42 -2.55 8.72
CA SER A 71 1.72 -1.57 7.88
C SER A 71 2.02 -0.11 8.27
N ALA A 72 2.36 0.16 9.53
CA ALA A 72 2.73 1.49 10.00
C ALA A 72 4.09 1.96 9.46
N LYS A 73 4.95 1.04 8.98
CA LYS A 73 6.26 1.35 8.36
C LYS A 73 6.16 1.66 6.87
N VAL A 74 5.05 1.33 6.22
CA VAL A 74 4.83 1.55 4.77
C VAL A 74 4.64 3.04 4.46
N ARG A 75 5.47 3.58 3.56
CA ARG A 75 5.51 5.01 3.17
C ARG A 75 4.67 5.36 1.92
N MET A 76 3.79 4.46 1.48
CA MET A 76 2.91 4.67 0.30
C MET A 76 1.79 5.69 0.59
N SER A 77 1.02 6.05 -0.45
CA SER A 77 -0.12 6.97 -0.35
C SER A 77 -1.00 6.67 0.87
N HIS A 78 -1.21 7.68 1.70
CA HIS A 78 -1.90 7.55 2.98
C HIS A 78 -3.29 6.94 2.86
N ILE A 79 -4.01 7.21 1.77
CA ILE A 79 -5.40 6.74 1.60
C ILE A 79 -5.45 5.20 1.52
N ALA A 80 -4.66 4.60 0.61
CA ALA A 80 -4.71 3.15 0.37
C ALA A 80 -4.21 2.35 1.58
N VAL A 81 -3.16 2.82 2.24
CA VAL A 81 -2.61 2.16 3.44
C VAL A 81 -3.55 2.29 4.64
N ASN A 82 -4.31 3.39 4.74
CA ASN A 82 -5.27 3.56 5.83
C ASN A 82 -6.43 2.55 5.75
N TRP A 83 -6.91 2.19 4.55
CA TRP A 83 -7.90 1.11 4.40
C TRP A 83 -7.41 -0.22 4.99
N VAL A 84 -6.16 -0.59 4.71
CA VAL A 84 -5.54 -1.79 5.31
C VAL A 84 -5.48 -1.67 6.82
N ARG A 85 -5.06 -0.52 7.35
CA ARG A 85 -4.95 -0.30 8.81
C ARG A 85 -6.30 -0.37 9.52
N TYR A 86 -7.34 0.25 8.95
CA TYR A 86 -8.68 0.19 9.53
C TYR A 86 -9.27 -1.22 9.46
N GLY A 87 -9.03 -1.95 8.36
CA GLY A 87 -9.41 -3.36 8.27
C GLY A 87 -8.71 -4.23 9.31
N LEU A 88 -7.40 -4.06 9.49
CA LEU A 88 -6.64 -4.77 10.52
C LEU A 88 -7.10 -4.42 11.94
N LEU A 89 -7.48 -3.17 12.21
CA LEU A 89 -8.03 -2.77 13.52
C LEU A 89 -9.36 -3.46 13.82
N LEU A 90 -10.27 -3.54 12.84
CA LEU A 90 -11.54 -4.25 13.00
C LEU A 90 -11.32 -5.75 13.18
N TRP A 91 -10.36 -6.32 12.45
CA TRP A 91 -10.02 -7.73 12.61
C TRP A 91 -9.39 -8.03 13.98
N ILE A 92 -8.52 -7.14 14.49
CA ILE A 92 -7.99 -7.21 15.86
C ILE A 92 -9.13 -7.11 16.89
N ALA A 93 -10.11 -6.24 16.68
CA ALA A 93 -11.27 -6.14 17.56
C ALA A 93 -12.07 -7.46 17.59
N GLY A 94 -12.34 -8.05 16.42
CA GLY A 94 -12.99 -9.37 16.31
C GLY A 94 -12.20 -10.48 17.00
N GLY A 95 -10.89 -10.57 16.72
CA GLY A 95 -10.01 -11.57 17.36
C GLY A 95 -9.82 -11.35 18.87
N THR A 96 -10.06 -10.12 19.37
CA THR A 96 -10.10 -9.87 20.81
C THR A 96 -11.37 -10.48 21.42
N PHE A 97 -12.53 -10.35 20.76
CA PHE A 97 -13.75 -11.01 21.23
C PHE A 97 -13.65 -12.53 21.18
N ASP A 98 -12.97 -13.08 20.17
CA ASP A 98 -12.61 -14.50 20.07
C ASP A 98 -11.81 -14.94 21.31
N VAL A 99 -10.64 -14.34 21.57
CA VAL A 99 -9.84 -14.64 22.79
C VAL A 99 -10.64 -14.50 24.09
N MET A 100 -11.57 -13.54 24.14
CA MET A 100 -12.36 -13.29 25.33
C MET A 100 -13.40 -14.38 25.60
N ASP A 101 -13.89 -15.09 24.59
CA ASP A 101 -14.96 -16.08 24.77
C ASP A 101 -14.45 -17.34 25.49
N GLU A 102 -13.14 -17.58 25.44
CA GLU A 102 -12.45 -18.62 26.19
C GLU A 102 -12.18 -18.26 27.65
N ILE A 103 -12.20 -16.96 27.99
CA ILE A 103 -11.88 -16.45 29.32
C ILE A 103 -13.14 -16.14 30.13
N VAL A 104 -14.10 -15.46 29.51
CA VAL A 104 -15.33 -14.98 30.18
C VAL A 104 -16.60 -15.34 29.43
N VAL A 105 -17.67 -15.56 30.19
CA VAL A 105 -18.98 -15.88 29.62
C VAL A 105 -19.51 -14.65 28.88
N GLN A 106 -19.55 -14.73 27.56
CA GLN A 106 -20.07 -13.66 26.72
C GLN A 106 -21.58 -13.78 26.48
N PRO A 107 -22.29 -12.65 26.30
CA PRO A 107 -23.63 -12.65 25.72
C PRO A 107 -23.65 -13.34 24.36
N ARG A 108 -24.62 -14.24 24.14
CA ARG A 108 -24.74 -15.04 22.90
C ARG A 108 -24.73 -14.20 21.62
N TRP A 109 -25.35 -13.03 21.63
CA TRP A 109 -25.38 -12.14 20.46
C TRP A 109 -24.00 -11.58 20.10
N MET A 110 -23.10 -11.42 21.08
CA MET A 110 -21.76 -10.90 20.85
C MET A 110 -20.89 -11.96 20.14
N GLY A 111 -20.91 -13.20 20.64
CA GLY A 111 -20.22 -14.32 19.99
C GLY A 111 -20.76 -14.61 18.59
N TYR A 112 -22.09 -14.68 18.40
CA TYR A 112 -22.66 -15.05 17.10
C TYR A 112 -22.56 -13.97 16.00
N TYR A 113 -22.55 -12.69 16.37
CA TYR A 113 -22.69 -11.62 15.38
C TYR A 113 -21.53 -10.63 15.39
N CYS A 114 -21.03 -10.22 16.56
CA CYS A 114 -20.01 -9.17 16.61
C CYS A 114 -18.66 -9.69 16.12
N GLU A 115 -18.26 -10.87 16.57
CA GLU A 115 -16.98 -11.47 16.20
C GLU A 115 -16.87 -11.66 14.68
N ASP A 116 -17.82 -12.39 14.09
CA ASP A 116 -17.86 -12.67 12.65
C ASP A 116 -18.01 -11.38 11.82
N LEU A 117 -18.86 -10.44 12.22
CA LEU A 117 -19.06 -9.21 11.46
C LEU A 117 -17.82 -8.31 11.48
N LEU A 118 -17.14 -8.19 12.63
CA LEU A 118 -15.88 -7.44 12.74
C LEU A 118 -14.77 -8.11 11.91
N ARG A 119 -14.71 -9.44 11.94
CA ARG A 119 -13.74 -10.22 11.15
C ARG A 119 -13.96 -10.07 9.65
N LEU A 120 -15.19 -10.28 9.18
CA LEU A 120 -15.56 -10.16 7.76
C LEU A 120 -15.39 -8.72 7.25
N SER A 121 -15.83 -7.72 8.01
CA SER A 121 -15.63 -6.32 7.63
C SER A 121 -14.15 -5.94 7.62
N GLY A 122 -13.37 -6.43 8.59
CA GLY A 122 -11.91 -6.27 8.62
C GLY A 122 -11.23 -6.88 7.39
N MET A 123 -11.56 -8.12 7.05
CA MET A 123 -11.08 -8.81 5.84
C MET A 123 -11.46 -8.04 4.56
N LEU A 124 -12.71 -7.57 4.44
CA LEU A 124 -13.14 -6.81 3.27
C LEU A 124 -12.34 -5.52 3.11
N LEU A 125 -12.17 -4.74 4.19
CA LEU A 125 -11.43 -3.48 4.16
C LEU A 125 -9.94 -3.67 3.88
N THR A 126 -9.34 -4.73 4.42
CA THR A 126 -7.95 -5.08 4.09
C THR A 126 -7.80 -5.45 2.62
N VAL A 127 -8.71 -6.26 2.06
CA VAL A 127 -8.71 -6.61 0.63
C VAL A 127 -8.87 -5.36 -0.25
N VAL A 128 -9.81 -4.47 0.07
CA VAL A 128 -10.00 -3.20 -0.66
C VAL A 128 -8.74 -2.34 -0.58
N GLY A 129 -8.11 -2.25 0.59
CA GLY A 129 -6.85 -1.52 0.77
C GLY A 129 -5.72 -2.10 -0.07
N VAL A 130 -5.55 -3.42 -0.08
CA VAL A 130 -4.55 -4.12 -0.91
C VAL A 130 -4.81 -3.90 -2.40
N TYR A 131 -6.06 -4.02 -2.85
CA TYR A 131 -6.43 -3.73 -4.24
C TYR A 131 -6.04 -2.31 -4.65
N LYS A 132 -6.33 -1.32 -3.80
CA LYS A 132 -5.97 0.09 -4.04
C LYS A 132 -4.45 0.31 -4.08
N ILE A 133 -3.69 -0.43 -3.29
CA ILE A 133 -2.22 -0.41 -3.34
C ILE A 133 -1.72 -0.96 -4.68
N ILE A 134 -2.23 -2.13 -5.10
CA ILE A 134 -1.84 -2.77 -6.37
C ILE A 134 -2.20 -1.87 -7.56
N GLU A 135 -3.41 -1.31 -7.58
CA GLU A 135 -3.87 -0.36 -8.60
C GLU A 135 -2.89 0.81 -8.73
N ARG A 136 -2.49 1.42 -7.60
CA ARG A 136 -1.54 2.53 -7.59
C ARG A 136 -0.13 2.12 -8.04
N ILE A 137 0.34 0.95 -7.63
CA ILE A 137 1.64 0.43 -8.09
C ILE A 137 1.63 0.21 -9.60
N ASN A 138 0.55 -0.37 -10.14
CA ASN A 138 0.42 -0.62 -11.57
C ASN A 138 0.39 0.68 -12.38
N LEU A 139 -0.34 1.70 -11.92
CA LEU A 139 -0.36 3.02 -12.56
C LEU A 139 1.04 3.65 -12.59
N LEU A 140 1.75 3.66 -11.47
CA LEU A 140 3.11 4.19 -11.39
C LEU A 140 4.09 3.39 -12.28
N TYR A 141 3.90 2.08 -12.36
CA TYR A 141 4.70 1.22 -13.22
C TYR A 141 4.46 1.51 -14.71
N VAL A 142 3.21 1.68 -15.13
CA VAL A 142 2.85 2.02 -16.51
C VAL A 142 3.41 3.39 -16.89
N ASP A 143 3.28 4.40 -16.02
CA ASP A 143 3.83 5.74 -16.25
C ASP A 143 5.36 5.70 -16.40
N ALA A 144 6.05 5.07 -15.45
CA ALA A 144 7.51 4.93 -15.50
C ALA A 144 7.98 4.15 -16.74
N ARG A 145 7.24 3.11 -17.13
CA ARG A 145 7.52 2.36 -18.36
C ARG A 145 7.35 3.23 -19.59
N SER A 146 6.28 4.03 -19.67
CA SER A 146 6.02 4.91 -20.81
C SER A 146 7.12 5.96 -20.99
N GLN A 147 7.61 6.54 -19.89
CA GLN A 147 8.73 7.48 -19.89
C GLN A 147 10.03 6.80 -20.32
N SER A 148 10.30 5.58 -19.83
CA SER A 148 11.49 4.81 -20.21
C SER A 148 11.54 4.35 -21.68
N LEU A 149 10.41 4.41 -22.39
CA LEU A 149 10.28 4.00 -23.79
C LEU A 149 10.34 5.18 -24.77
N LYS A 150 10.50 6.40 -24.26
CA LYS A 150 10.67 7.62 -25.06
C LYS A 150 12.07 8.19 -24.87
N ASP A 151 12.53 8.91 -25.89
CA ASP A 151 13.71 9.75 -25.83
C ASP A 151 13.35 11.08 -25.14
N GLU A 152 14.18 11.55 -24.21
CA GLU A 152 13.83 12.72 -23.38
C GLU A 152 13.82 14.03 -24.18
N LEU A 153 14.73 14.17 -25.15
CA LEU A 153 14.87 15.37 -25.96
C LEU A 153 13.73 15.48 -26.98
N THR A 154 13.47 14.40 -27.72
CA THR A 154 12.54 14.41 -28.85
C THR A 154 11.13 13.93 -28.50
N GLN A 155 10.95 13.28 -27.34
CA GLN A 155 9.72 12.59 -26.93
C GLN A 155 9.26 11.46 -27.88
N LEU A 156 10.08 11.12 -28.88
CA LEU A 156 9.86 10.02 -29.81
C LEU A 156 10.15 8.68 -29.14
N PRO A 157 9.58 7.57 -29.65
CA PRO A 157 9.91 6.25 -29.14
C PRO A 157 11.40 5.96 -29.29
N ASN A 158 12.04 5.52 -28.22
CA ASN A 158 13.47 5.27 -28.22
C ASN A 158 13.81 3.91 -28.84
N ARG A 159 15.12 3.63 -28.94
CA ARG A 159 15.62 2.36 -29.48
C ARG A 159 15.04 1.12 -28.79
N ARG A 160 14.74 1.20 -27.49
CA ARG A 160 14.16 0.07 -26.75
C ARG A 160 12.74 -0.21 -27.21
N PHE A 161 11.90 0.82 -27.33
CA PHE A 161 10.56 0.70 -27.89
C PHE A 161 10.58 0.12 -29.31
N PHE A 162 11.51 0.60 -30.15
CA PHE A 162 11.69 0.10 -31.52
C PHE A 162 11.97 -1.42 -31.55
N ILE A 163 12.91 -1.89 -30.72
CA ILE A 163 13.27 -3.32 -30.66
C ILE A 163 12.11 -4.17 -30.13
N ASP A 164 11.42 -3.70 -29.09
CA ASP A 164 10.25 -4.40 -28.53
C ASP A 164 9.13 -4.52 -29.57
N THR A 165 8.87 -3.44 -30.32
CA THR A 165 7.85 -3.41 -31.39
C THR A 165 8.18 -4.38 -32.53
N ILE A 166 9.44 -4.43 -32.98
CA ILE A 166 9.86 -5.37 -34.04
C ILE A 166 9.69 -6.82 -33.60
N ARG A 167 10.02 -7.13 -32.33
CA ARG A 167 9.83 -8.48 -31.78
C ARG A 167 8.36 -8.88 -31.75
N GLU A 168 7.47 -8.00 -31.29
CA GLU A 168 6.02 -8.25 -31.27
C GLU A 168 5.44 -8.45 -32.67
N LYS A 169 6.00 -7.78 -33.68
CA LYS A 169 5.58 -7.90 -35.08
C LYS A 169 6.35 -8.96 -35.86
N SER A 170 7.16 -9.79 -35.19
CA SER A 170 7.85 -10.90 -35.84
C SER A 170 6.85 -11.81 -36.58
N GLY A 171 7.25 -12.28 -37.78
CA GLY A 171 6.39 -13.09 -38.65
C GLY A 171 5.44 -12.30 -39.57
N HIS A 172 5.40 -10.97 -39.49
CA HIS A 172 4.66 -10.13 -40.44
C HIS A 172 5.61 -9.46 -41.45
N ALA A 173 5.12 -9.15 -42.65
CA ALA A 173 5.86 -8.32 -43.61
C ALA A 173 5.95 -6.88 -43.06
N LEU A 174 7.17 -6.37 -42.87
CA LEU A 174 7.47 -5.06 -42.31
C LEU A 174 8.41 -4.30 -43.23
N GLY A 175 8.19 -2.99 -43.38
CA GLY A 175 9.14 -2.05 -43.98
C GLY A 175 9.89 -1.28 -42.91
N LEU A 176 11.20 -1.05 -43.09
CA LEU A 176 12.03 -0.27 -42.19
C LEU A 176 12.67 0.90 -42.95
N MET A 177 12.52 2.11 -42.44
CA MET A 177 13.20 3.31 -42.93
C MET A 177 14.11 3.84 -41.83
N ILE A 178 15.36 4.13 -42.17
CA ILE A 178 16.36 4.71 -41.27
C ILE A 178 16.73 6.07 -41.85
N LEU A 179 16.67 7.10 -41.03
CA LEU A 179 16.97 8.49 -41.37
C LEU A 179 18.14 8.96 -40.48
N ASP A 180 19.04 9.75 -41.04
CA ASP A 180 20.17 10.36 -40.33
C ASP A 180 20.26 11.85 -40.70
N ILE A 181 20.70 12.70 -39.76
CA ILE A 181 20.84 14.14 -39.99
C ILE A 181 22.24 14.40 -40.55
N ASP A 182 22.29 14.83 -41.81
CA ASP A 182 23.56 15.14 -42.48
C ASP A 182 24.34 16.25 -41.77
N PHE A 183 25.65 16.04 -41.60
CA PHE A 183 26.59 17.01 -41.03
C PHE A 183 26.30 17.46 -39.57
N PHE A 184 25.47 16.73 -38.80
CA PHE A 184 25.08 17.10 -37.43
C PHE A 184 26.28 17.33 -36.49
N LYS A 185 27.36 16.56 -36.65
CA LYS A 185 28.61 16.77 -35.89
C LYS A 185 29.21 18.18 -36.08
N LYS A 186 29.15 18.73 -37.30
CA LYS A 186 29.68 20.07 -37.60
C LYS A 186 28.89 21.16 -36.86
N ILE A 187 27.58 20.96 -36.68
CA ILE A 187 26.72 21.87 -35.90
C ILE A 187 27.16 21.84 -34.44
N ASN A 188 27.27 20.64 -33.83
CA ASN A 188 27.74 20.46 -32.46
C ASN A 188 29.14 21.07 -32.23
N ASP A 189 30.08 20.84 -33.15
CA ASP A 189 31.45 21.32 -33.03
C ASP A 189 31.55 22.86 -33.20
N SER A 190 30.64 23.49 -33.97
CA SER A 190 30.68 24.93 -34.26
C SER A 190 29.88 25.78 -33.28
N TRP A 191 28.78 25.25 -32.75
CA TRP A 191 27.80 26.01 -31.96
C TRP A 191 27.53 25.41 -30.57
N GLY A 192 28.13 24.26 -30.27
CA GLY A 192 27.96 23.53 -29.01
C GLY A 192 26.75 22.60 -29.02
N HIS A 193 26.77 21.63 -28.10
CA HIS A 193 25.74 20.57 -28.01
C HIS A 193 24.33 21.09 -27.75
N LEU A 194 24.18 22.15 -26.94
CA LEU A 194 22.86 22.73 -26.65
C LEU A 194 22.16 23.24 -27.91
N VAL A 195 22.93 23.78 -28.87
CA VAL A 195 22.38 24.24 -30.15
C VAL A 195 22.07 23.04 -31.04
N GLY A 196 22.86 21.97 -30.98
CA GLY A 196 22.54 20.71 -31.66
C GLY A 196 21.23 20.09 -31.16
N ASP A 197 20.95 20.19 -29.87
CA ASP A 197 19.71 19.68 -29.28
C ASP A 197 18.45 20.43 -29.75
N GLU A 198 18.58 21.66 -30.27
CA GLU A 198 17.47 22.47 -30.81
C GLU A 198 17.15 22.19 -32.29
N VAL A 199 18.03 21.50 -33.02
CA VAL A 199 17.91 21.21 -34.47
C VAL A 199 17.12 19.93 -34.71
#